data_AF-A0A4Q3W447-F1
#
_entry.id   AF-A0A4Q3W447-F1
#
_cell.length_a   1.000
_cell.length_b   1.000
_cell.length_c   1.000
_cell.angle_alpha   90.00
_cell.angle_beta   90.00
_cell.angle_gamma   90.00
#
_symmetry.space_group_name_H-M   'P 1'
#
loop_
_entity.id
_entity.type
_entity.pdbx_description
1 polymer ?
#
loop_
_entity_poly.entity_id
_entity_poly.type
_entity_poly.pdbx_seq_one_letter_code
_entity_poly.pdbx_strand_id
1 'polypeptide(L)'
;MIQLKTKAIVLAALALIVGTNACKPKNAGTAVSSDAASKTYVAPGKYDEFYNFVSGGFSGQLSVYGLPSGRLLRVIPVFSVDPEKGWGYSEETKPMLNTSHGEVPWDDLHHVQMSQTNGEIDGRWVFGNGNNTPRVARIDLATFRTAEILEIPNSGGNHSSPFITENTEYVIAGTRFSVPFDNANGDVPIDSYKENFKGSISFISVDKESGNMDIAFQLHCPGVNFDLSHAGKGKS
;
A
#
# COMPACT_ATOMS: atom_id res chain seq x y z
N MET A 1 40.51 -23.24 -62.55
CA MET A 1 39.26 -22.63 -62.01
C MET A 1 38.70 -23.32 -60.75
N ILE A 2 38.90 -24.62 -60.54
CA ILE A 2 38.34 -25.33 -59.36
C ILE A 2 39.05 -24.96 -58.04
N GLN A 3 40.39 -24.85 -58.02
CA GLN A 3 41.13 -24.53 -56.79
C GLN A 3 40.89 -23.11 -56.24
N LEU A 4 40.54 -22.14 -57.09
CA LEU A 4 40.25 -20.76 -56.65
C LEU A 4 38.91 -20.69 -55.89
N LYS A 5 37.92 -21.50 -56.30
CA LYS A 5 36.62 -21.60 -55.64
C LYS A 5 36.74 -22.25 -54.26
N THR A 6 37.58 -23.26 -54.11
CA THR A 6 37.82 -23.92 -52.81
C THR A 6 38.47 -22.98 -51.79
N LYS A 7 39.45 -22.16 -52.21
CA LYS A 7 40.08 -21.16 -51.33
C LYS A 7 39.13 -20.05 -50.90
N ALA A 8 38.26 -19.60 -51.80
CA ALA A 8 37.25 -18.58 -51.48
C ALA A 8 36.20 -19.09 -50.48
N ILE A 9 35.78 -20.35 -50.60
CA ILE A 9 34.83 -20.99 -49.66
C ILE A 9 35.46 -21.15 -48.27
N VAL A 10 36.74 -21.54 -48.20
CA VAL A 10 37.46 -21.66 -46.93
C VAL A 10 37.65 -20.30 -46.26
N LEU A 11 37.98 -19.24 -47.02
CA LEU A 11 38.07 -17.88 -46.47
C LEU A 11 36.72 -17.35 -45.97
N ALA A 12 35.63 -17.61 -46.71
CA ALA A 12 34.29 -17.21 -46.30
C ALA A 12 33.84 -17.95 -45.02
N ALA A 13 34.19 -19.24 -44.90
CA ALA A 13 33.93 -20.02 -43.69
C ALA A 13 34.72 -19.51 -42.48
N LEU A 14 36.02 -19.17 -42.65
CA LEU A 14 36.80 -18.57 -41.57
C LEU A 14 36.27 -17.18 -41.17
N ALA A 15 35.86 -16.36 -42.14
CA ALA A 15 35.29 -15.04 -41.85
C ALA A 15 33.96 -15.14 -41.06
N LEU A 16 33.14 -16.16 -41.34
CA LEU A 16 31.92 -16.42 -40.57
C LEU A 16 32.22 -16.87 -39.13
N ILE A 17 33.23 -17.72 -38.93
CA ILE A 17 33.63 -18.22 -37.60
C ILE A 17 34.22 -17.10 -36.74
N VAL A 18 34.98 -16.16 -37.33
CA VAL A 18 35.54 -15.02 -36.60
C VAL A 18 34.48 -13.94 -36.34
N GLY A 19 33.56 -13.71 -37.28
CA GLY A 19 32.48 -12.71 -37.14
C GLY A 19 31.46 -13.01 -36.03
N THR A 20 31.22 -14.29 -35.73
CA THR A 20 30.26 -14.69 -34.67
C THR A 20 30.75 -14.46 -33.24
N ASN A 21 32.06 -14.24 -33.02
CA ASN A 21 32.58 -13.87 -31.70
C ASN A 21 32.61 -12.35 -31.45
N ALA A 22 32.49 -11.52 -32.50
CA ALA A 22 32.47 -10.06 -32.38
C ALA A 22 31.08 -9.48 -32.01
N CYS A 23 30.01 -10.28 -32.12
CA CYS A 23 28.64 -9.90 -31.76
C CYS A 23 28.15 -10.46 -30.41
N LYS A 24 29.05 -10.96 -29.55
CA LYS A 24 28.67 -11.34 -28.19
C LYS A 24 28.62 -10.08 -27.31
N PRO A 25 27.46 -9.72 -26.71
CA PRO A 25 27.41 -8.67 -25.71
C PRO A 25 28.35 -9.03 -24.57
N LYS A 26 29.26 -8.12 -24.19
CA LYS A 26 30.28 -8.35 -23.16
C LYS A 26 29.73 -8.75 -21.78
N ASN A 27 28.41 -8.63 -21.57
CA ASN A 27 27.71 -8.87 -20.31
C ASN A 27 26.59 -9.92 -20.39
N ALA A 28 26.49 -10.72 -21.45
CA ALA A 28 25.46 -11.77 -21.52
C ALA A 28 25.68 -12.89 -20.48
N GLY A 29 26.92 -13.14 -20.07
CA GLY A 29 27.26 -14.16 -19.07
C GLY A 29 26.96 -13.77 -17.62
N THR A 30 26.97 -12.48 -17.30
CA THR A 30 26.69 -11.97 -15.94
C THR A 30 25.20 -11.83 -15.63
N ALA A 31 24.36 -11.69 -16.65
CA ALA A 31 22.90 -11.65 -16.46
C ALA A 31 22.29 -13.04 -16.20
N VAL A 32 22.96 -14.12 -16.64
CA VAL A 32 22.44 -15.51 -16.58
C VAL A 32 23.07 -16.31 -15.43
N SER A 33 24.09 -15.78 -14.74
CA SER A 33 24.84 -16.49 -13.69
C SER A 33 24.67 -15.93 -12.28
N SER A 34 23.89 -14.86 -12.07
CA SER A 34 23.50 -14.52 -10.70
C SER A 34 22.43 -15.52 -10.23
N ASP A 35 22.81 -16.44 -9.36
CA ASP A 35 21.86 -17.31 -8.67
C ASP A 35 20.83 -16.43 -7.95
N ALA A 36 19.56 -16.52 -8.32
CA ALA A 36 18.49 -15.73 -7.72
C ALA A 36 18.41 -15.95 -6.20
N ALA A 37 18.81 -17.12 -5.71
CA ALA A 37 18.90 -17.39 -4.28
C ALA A 37 19.99 -16.54 -3.60
N SER A 38 21.16 -16.36 -4.24
CA SER A 38 22.22 -15.49 -3.69
C SER A 38 21.79 -14.02 -3.51
N LYS A 39 20.82 -13.53 -4.29
CA LYS A 39 20.29 -12.15 -4.19
C LYS A 39 19.32 -11.94 -3.03
N THR A 40 18.70 -13.01 -2.54
CA THR A 40 17.74 -12.96 -1.41
C THR A 40 18.38 -13.42 -0.10
N TYR A 41 19.57 -14.00 -0.16
CA TYR A 41 20.27 -14.46 1.03
C TYR A 41 20.86 -13.30 1.85
N VAL A 42 20.41 -13.18 3.10
CA VAL A 42 20.98 -12.26 4.11
C VAL A 42 21.55 -13.09 5.26
N ALA A 43 22.86 -13.08 5.41
CA ALA A 43 23.56 -13.91 6.40
C ALA A 43 23.20 -13.52 7.86
N PRO A 44 23.34 -14.46 8.83
CA PRO A 44 23.20 -14.13 10.25
C PRO A 44 24.10 -12.97 10.67
N GLY A 45 23.54 -12.03 11.45
CA GLY A 45 24.23 -10.80 11.86
C GLY A 45 24.31 -9.71 10.79
N LYS A 46 23.64 -9.89 9.63
CA LYS A 46 23.47 -8.85 8.61
C LYS A 46 22.00 -8.38 8.57
N TYR A 47 21.83 -7.12 8.18
CA TYR A 47 20.53 -6.48 8.05
C TYR A 47 19.99 -6.59 6.62
N ASP A 48 18.67 -6.61 6.52
CA ASP A 48 17.96 -6.29 5.29
C ASP A 48 18.20 -4.83 4.90
N GLU A 49 18.06 -4.53 3.61
CA GLU A 49 18.26 -3.18 3.06
C GLU A 49 16.98 -2.33 3.17
N PHE A 50 15.81 -2.95 3.05
CA PHE A 50 14.52 -2.25 3.10
C PHE A 50 13.55 -2.89 4.08
N TYR A 51 12.70 -2.04 4.66
CA TYR A 51 11.45 -2.46 5.28
C TYR A 51 10.34 -2.48 4.23
N ASN A 52 9.52 -3.52 4.26
CA ASN A 52 8.31 -3.63 3.45
C ASN A 52 7.09 -3.72 4.38
N PHE A 53 6.24 -2.71 4.33
CA PHE A 53 4.99 -2.65 5.09
C PHE A 53 3.87 -3.23 4.24
N VAL A 54 3.38 -4.39 4.64
CA VAL A 54 2.46 -5.21 3.86
C VAL A 54 1.13 -5.29 4.56
N SER A 55 0.06 -5.01 3.82
CA SER A 55 -1.29 -5.21 4.30
C SER A 55 -1.51 -6.66 4.74
N GLY A 56 -2.16 -6.85 5.88
CA GLY A 56 -2.61 -8.15 6.34
C GLY A 56 -3.97 -8.58 5.79
N GLY A 57 -4.60 -7.77 4.93
CA GLY A 57 -5.96 -7.97 4.44
C GLY A 57 -6.95 -8.19 5.59
N PHE A 58 -7.77 -9.23 5.45
CA PHE A 58 -8.75 -9.67 6.45
C PHE A 58 -8.19 -10.12 7.81
N SER A 59 -6.86 -10.21 7.98
CA SER A 59 -6.32 -10.31 9.35
C SER A 59 -6.53 -9.01 10.13
N GLY A 60 -6.69 -7.86 9.45
CA GLY A 60 -6.85 -6.55 10.07
C GLY A 60 -5.56 -6.00 10.67
N GLN A 61 -4.39 -6.58 10.37
CA GLN A 61 -3.09 -6.21 10.93
C GLN A 61 -2.13 -5.71 9.84
N LEU A 62 -1.03 -5.07 10.24
CA LEU A 62 0.04 -4.63 9.33
C LEU A 62 1.30 -5.47 9.57
N SER A 63 1.82 -6.11 8.52
CA SER A 63 3.05 -6.90 8.61
C SER A 63 4.26 -6.11 8.12
N VAL A 64 5.40 -6.30 8.78
CA VAL A 64 6.67 -5.66 8.42
C VAL A 64 7.66 -6.76 8.04
N TYR A 65 8.09 -6.74 6.78
CA TYR A 65 9.09 -7.66 6.25
C TYR A 65 10.42 -6.95 5.99
N GLY A 66 11.51 -7.68 6.08
CA GLY A 66 12.83 -7.26 5.59
C GLY A 66 13.03 -7.70 4.14
N LEU A 67 13.55 -6.81 3.29
CA LEU A 67 13.98 -7.14 1.93
C LEU A 67 15.51 -6.99 1.78
N PRO A 68 16.19 -7.90 1.06
CA PRO A 68 15.61 -8.90 0.15
C PRO A 68 15.30 -10.25 0.79
N SER A 69 15.51 -10.45 2.10
CA SER A 69 15.36 -11.77 2.72
C SER A 69 13.94 -12.31 2.76
N GLY A 70 12.93 -11.44 2.69
CA GLY A 70 11.52 -11.81 2.83
C GLY A 70 11.13 -12.27 4.24
N ARG A 71 11.98 -12.04 5.25
CA ARG A 71 11.70 -12.44 6.63
C ARG A 71 10.67 -11.51 7.26
N LEU A 72 9.67 -12.09 7.93
CA LEU A 72 8.72 -11.34 8.77
C LEU A 72 9.46 -10.85 10.02
N LEU A 73 9.49 -9.54 10.22
CA LEU A 73 10.15 -8.89 11.36
C LEU A 73 9.16 -8.56 12.47
N ARG A 74 7.94 -8.14 12.11
CA ARG A 74 6.91 -7.72 13.07
C ARG A 74 5.51 -7.79 12.46
N VAL A 75 4.52 -8.09 13.29
CA VAL A 75 3.10 -7.83 13.00
C VAL A 75 2.63 -6.74 13.96
N ILE A 76 2.06 -5.66 13.42
CA ILE A 76 1.55 -4.52 14.18
C ILE A 76 0.03 -4.63 14.22
N PRO A 77 -0.58 -4.71 15.43
CA PRO A 77 -2.03 -4.72 15.55
C PRO A 77 -2.68 -3.41 15.16
N VAL A 78 -3.77 -3.47 14.41
CA VAL A 78 -4.53 -2.31 13.92
C VAL A 78 -6.03 -2.49 14.18
N PHE A 79 -6.75 -3.22 13.33
CA PHE A 79 -8.21 -3.29 13.37
C PHE A 79 -8.78 -4.57 13.99
N SER A 80 -7.93 -5.53 14.34
CA SER A 80 -8.33 -6.78 14.98
C SER A 80 -7.61 -6.98 16.30
N VAL A 81 -8.24 -7.73 17.20
CA VAL A 81 -7.67 -8.07 18.50
C VAL A 81 -6.37 -8.89 18.34
N ASP A 82 -5.38 -8.59 19.17
CA ASP A 82 -4.12 -9.36 19.23
C ASP A 82 -3.82 -9.72 20.70
N PRO A 83 -4.07 -10.96 21.12
CA PRO A 83 -3.85 -11.38 22.50
C PRO A 83 -2.36 -11.52 22.87
N GLU A 84 -1.46 -11.73 21.91
CA GLU A 84 -0.01 -11.78 22.17
C GLU A 84 0.47 -10.42 22.69
N LYS A 85 -0.08 -9.34 22.13
CA LYS A 85 0.32 -7.95 22.44
C LYS A 85 -0.66 -7.22 23.35
N GLY A 86 -1.76 -7.86 23.74
CA GLY A 86 -2.83 -7.27 24.55
C GLY A 86 -3.68 -6.22 23.81
N TRP A 87 -3.58 -6.13 22.48
CA TRP A 87 -4.31 -5.16 21.68
C TRP A 87 -5.80 -5.52 21.62
N GLY A 88 -6.65 -4.56 22.01
CA GLY A 88 -8.08 -4.77 22.20
C GLY A 88 -8.44 -5.36 23.57
N TYR A 89 -7.45 -5.63 24.43
CA TYR A 89 -7.64 -6.14 25.79
C TYR A 89 -7.22 -5.14 26.86
N SER A 90 -6.24 -4.28 26.58
CA SER A 90 -5.81 -3.22 27.50
C SER A 90 -6.75 -2.00 27.44
N GLU A 91 -6.84 -1.22 28.53
CA GLU A 91 -7.72 -0.04 28.58
C GLU A 91 -7.36 1.01 27.53
N GLU A 92 -6.09 1.11 27.16
CA GLU A 92 -5.60 2.04 26.13
C GLU A 92 -5.99 1.61 24.71
N THR A 93 -6.23 0.30 24.50
CA THR A 93 -6.44 -0.26 23.15
C THR A 93 -7.87 -0.71 22.90
N LYS A 94 -8.69 -0.94 23.94
CA LYS A 94 -10.13 -1.20 23.80
C LYS A 94 -10.84 -0.12 22.98
N PRO A 95 -10.64 1.20 23.22
CA PRO A 95 -11.30 2.23 22.44
C PRO A 95 -10.94 2.21 20.95
N MET A 96 -9.77 1.68 20.58
CA MET A 96 -9.32 1.61 19.18
C MET A 96 -10.18 0.69 18.31
N LEU A 97 -10.91 -0.24 18.93
CA LEU A 97 -11.79 -1.18 18.23
C LEU A 97 -13.27 -0.77 18.32
N ASN A 98 -13.59 0.36 18.97
CA ASN A 98 -14.93 0.88 19.04
C ASN A 98 -15.22 1.81 17.85
N THR A 99 -16.45 1.72 17.36
CA THR A 99 -16.99 2.57 16.30
C THR A 99 -18.33 3.13 16.73
N SER A 100 -18.92 3.98 15.90
CA SER A 100 -20.28 4.47 16.04
C SER A 100 -21.33 3.35 16.06
N HIS A 101 -20.96 2.13 15.62
CA HIS A 101 -21.80 0.93 15.60
C HIS A 101 -21.47 -0.06 16.73
N GLY A 102 -20.58 0.29 17.66
CA GLY A 102 -20.16 -0.57 18.76
C GLY A 102 -18.76 -1.16 18.56
N GLU A 103 -18.43 -2.21 19.32
CA GLU A 103 -17.13 -2.88 19.23
C GLU A 103 -17.04 -3.71 17.94
N VAL A 104 -15.99 -3.46 17.14
CA VAL A 104 -15.70 -4.20 15.90
C VAL A 104 -14.25 -4.71 15.95
N PRO A 105 -14.02 -5.94 16.46
CA PRO A 105 -12.69 -6.49 16.72
C PRO A 105 -12.04 -7.16 15.50
N TRP A 106 -12.40 -6.72 14.29
CA TRP A 106 -11.86 -7.22 13.01
C TRP A 106 -12.06 -6.18 11.90
N ASP A 107 -11.25 -6.27 10.83
CA ASP A 107 -11.46 -5.54 9.58
C ASP A 107 -10.54 -6.10 8.46
N ASP A 108 -10.66 -5.55 7.26
CA ASP A 108 -9.76 -5.71 6.11
C ASP A 108 -8.83 -4.50 6.02
N LEU A 109 -7.58 -4.63 6.51
CA LEU A 109 -6.56 -3.61 6.29
C LEU A 109 -6.11 -3.68 4.84
N HIS A 110 -6.53 -2.73 4.00
CA HIS A 110 -6.49 -2.95 2.55
C HIS A 110 -5.27 -2.33 1.86
N HIS A 111 -5.17 -1.00 1.83
CA HIS A 111 -4.03 -0.28 1.27
C HIS A 111 -3.14 0.29 2.37
N VAL A 112 -1.86 0.44 2.03
CA VAL A 112 -0.83 0.98 2.92
C VAL A 112 -0.17 2.17 2.23
N GLN A 113 -0.08 3.30 2.92
CA GLN A 113 0.65 4.48 2.46
C GLN A 113 1.64 4.95 3.53
N MET A 114 2.78 5.48 3.12
CA MET A 114 3.80 6.02 4.03
C MET A 114 3.87 7.53 3.92
N SER A 115 3.96 8.24 5.05
CA SER A 115 4.08 9.70 5.05
C SER A 115 5.20 10.20 4.14
N GLN A 116 4.92 11.32 3.48
CA GLN A 116 5.80 12.00 2.54
C GLN A 116 6.04 13.48 2.93
N THR A 117 7.21 13.97 2.53
CA THR A 117 7.60 15.38 2.49
C THR A 117 8.19 15.66 1.12
N ASN A 118 7.65 16.63 0.38
CA ASN A 118 8.01 16.95 -1.01
C ASN A 118 7.94 15.72 -1.95
N GLY A 119 6.97 14.82 -1.72
CA GLY A 119 6.75 13.61 -2.53
C GLY A 119 7.65 12.43 -2.17
N GLU A 120 8.61 12.61 -1.26
CA GLU A 120 9.54 11.57 -0.81
C GLU A 120 9.11 10.99 0.53
N ILE A 121 9.24 9.67 0.69
CA ILE A 121 8.90 8.97 1.94
C ILE A 121 9.80 9.47 3.06
N ASP A 122 9.21 9.97 4.14
CA ASP A 122 9.93 10.58 5.26
C ASP A 122 9.96 9.72 6.54
N GLY A 123 9.27 8.58 6.53
CA GLY A 123 9.38 7.57 7.58
C GLY A 123 8.77 7.96 8.92
N ARG A 124 7.91 9.00 8.98
CA ARG A 124 7.21 9.38 10.22
C ARG A 124 6.09 8.39 10.54
N TRP A 125 5.23 8.11 9.58
CA TRP A 125 4.01 7.32 9.79
C TRP A 125 3.69 6.39 8.63
N VAL A 126 2.90 5.36 8.94
CA VAL A 126 2.19 4.53 7.96
C VAL A 126 0.69 4.71 8.18
N PHE A 127 -0.06 4.80 7.10
CA PHE A 127 -1.51 4.86 7.11
C PHE A 127 -2.08 3.59 6.49
N GLY A 128 -3.15 3.06 7.09
CA GLY A 128 -3.90 1.92 6.55
C GLY A 128 -5.40 2.13 6.71
N ASN A 129 -6.20 1.66 5.75
CA ASN A 129 -7.66 1.76 5.79
C ASN A 129 -8.29 0.42 6.18
N GLY A 130 -9.35 0.48 6.97
CA GLY A 130 -10.29 -0.64 7.18
C GLY A 130 -11.38 -0.56 6.13
N ASN A 131 -11.43 -1.54 5.23
CA ASN A 131 -12.37 -1.54 4.10
C ASN A 131 -13.78 -1.97 4.51
N ASN A 132 -13.95 -2.86 5.49
CA ASN A 132 -15.28 -3.30 5.95
C ASN A 132 -16.00 -2.19 6.74
N THR A 133 -15.35 -1.70 7.80
CA THR A 133 -15.88 -0.60 8.62
C THR A 133 -15.06 0.64 8.32
N PRO A 134 -15.59 1.62 7.56
CA PRO A 134 -14.82 2.75 7.02
C PRO A 134 -14.01 3.49 8.08
N ARG A 135 -12.71 3.17 8.14
CA ARG A 135 -11.78 3.73 9.12
C ARG A 135 -10.41 3.93 8.48
N VAL A 136 -9.63 4.86 9.01
CA VAL A 136 -8.22 5.05 8.67
C VAL A 136 -7.40 5.01 9.96
N ALA A 137 -6.38 4.17 9.97
CA ALA A 137 -5.42 4.05 11.05
C ALA A 137 -4.11 4.77 10.71
N ARG A 138 -3.49 5.36 11.73
CA ARG A 138 -2.11 5.83 11.69
C ARG A 138 -1.24 4.96 12.59
N ILE A 139 -0.13 4.49 12.03
CA ILE A 139 0.91 3.74 12.71
C ILE A 139 2.14 4.64 12.83
N ASP A 140 2.67 4.77 14.04
CA ASP A 140 3.89 5.52 14.32
C ASP A 140 5.12 4.63 14.10
N LEU A 141 6.01 5.05 13.19
CA LEU A 141 7.21 4.29 12.85
C LEU A 141 8.36 4.45 13.85
N ALA A 142 8.30 5.42 14.77
CA ALA A 142 9.24 5.48 15.90
C ALA A 142 8.94 4.37 16.92
N THR A 143 7.67 3.97 17.07
CA THR A 143 7.24 2.98 18.07
C THR A 143 6.78 1.64 17.49
N PHE A 144 6.52 1.58 16.18
CA PHE A 144 5.89 0.46 15.48
C PHE A 144 4.58 0.02 16.16
N ARG A 145 3.72 1.00 16.46
CA ARG A 145 2.39 0.83 17.07
C ARG A 145 1.35 1.69 16.37
N THR A 146 0.13 1.19 16.32
CA THR A 146 -1.03 2.00 15.91
C THR A 146 -1.27 3.07 16.97
N ALA A 147 -1.19 4.32 16.54
CA ALA A 147 -1.32 5.50 17.41
C ALA A 147 -2.75 6.02 17.44
N GLU A 148 -3.49 5.86 16.34
CA GLU A 148 -4.79 6.49 16.15
C GLU A 148 -5.60 5.73 15.10
N ILE A 149 -6.92 5.63 15.30
CA ILE A 149 -7.88 5.13 14.31
C ILE A 149 -9.05 6.11 14.25
N LEU A 150 -9.35 6.58 13.04
CA LEU A 150 -10.41 7.53 12.77
C LEU A 150 -11.50 6.86 11.92
N GLU A 151 -12.74 6.88 12.39
CA GLU A 151 -13.92 6.43 11.63
C GLU A 151 -14.38 7.50 10.64
N ILE A 152 -14.74 7.05 9.43
CA ILE A 152 -15.10 7.92 8.31
C ILE A 152 -16.62 7.88 8.14
N PRO A 153 -17.34 8.97 8.45
CA PRO A 153 -18.79 9.04 8.29
C PRO A 153 -19.18 9.11 6.81
N ASN A 154 -20.46 8.88 6.52
CA ASN A 154 -21.04 8.99 5.18
C ASN A 154 -20.35 8.10 4.14
N SER A 155 -19.77 6.98 4.57
CA SER A 155 -18.92 6.13 3.76
C SER A 155 -19.34 4.66 3.87
N GLY A 156 -19.10 3.89 2.81
CA GLY A 156 -19.34 2.45 2.74
C GLY A 156 -18.29 1.79 1.87
N GLY A 157 -17.65 0.74 2.38
CA GLY A 157 -16.54 0.08 1.69
C GLY A 157 -15.37 1.04 1.50
N ASN A 158 -14.53 1.27 2.50
CA ASN A 158 -13.48 2.26 2.38
C ASN A 158 -12.30 1.69 1.58
N HIS A 159 -12.36 1.69 0.24
CA HIS A 159 -11.34 1.07 -0.63
C HIS A 159 -10.43 2.10 -1.29
N SER A 160 -11.00 3.20 -1.80
CA SER A 160 -10.22 4.31 -2.38
C SER A 160 -9.55 5.16 -1.27
N SER A 161 -8.77 4.50 -0.42
CA SER A 161 -8.15 5.00 0.80
C SER A 161 -7.04 4.06 1.27
N PRO A 162 -6.11 4.51 2.14
CA PRO A 162 -5.74 5.91 2.27
C PRO A 162 -4.90 6.31 1.06
N PHE A 163 -5.04 7.54 0.59
CA PHE A 163 -4.13 8.12 -0.40
C PHE A 163 -3.66 9.49 0.07
N ILE A 164 -2.34 9.68 0.07
CA ILE A 164 -1.74 10.82 0.75
C ILE A 164 -1.25 11.87 -0.24
N THR A 165 -1.29 13.13 0.18
CA THR A 165 -0.66 14.22 -0.57
C THR A 165 0.86 14.20 -0.39
N GLU A 166 1.58 14.88 -1.28
CA GLU A 166 3.06 14.91 -1.32
C GLU A 166 3.73 15.36 0.00
N ASN A 167 3.00 16.09 0.85
CA ASN A 167 3.49 16.60 2.13
C ASN A 167 2.76 16.01 3.35
N THR A 168 1.94 14.97 3.15
CA THR A 168 1.09 14.38 4.20
C THR A 168 0.23 15.45 4.89
N GLU A 169 -0.26 16.43 4.13
CA GLU A 169 -1.17 17.44 4.69
C GLU A 169 -2.60 16.88 4.75
N TYR A 170 -2.89 15.94 3.84
CA TYR A 170 -4.13 15.19 3.83
C TYR A 170 -3.90 13.71 3.56
N VAL A 171 -4.72 12.89 4.22
CA VAL A 171 -5.02 11.50 3.86
C VAL A 171 -6.43 11.48 3.28
N ILE A 172 -6.56 10.98 2.06
CA ILE A 172 -7.81 10.94 1.31
C ILE A 172 -8.47 9.57 1.51
N ALA A 173 -9.75 9.57 1.84
CA ALA A 173 -10.57 8.38 2.00
C ALA A 173 -11.89 8.50 1.21
N GLY A 174 -11.99 7.76 0.11
CA GLY A 174 -13.17 7.71 -0.74
C GLY A 174 -14.06 6.49 -0.47
N THR A 175 -15.37 6.67 -0.63
CA THR A 175 -16.34 5.57 -0.53
C THR A 175 -16.30 4.66 -1.76
N ARG A 176 -16.20 3.33 -1.57
CA ARG A 176 -16.34 2.36 -2.67
C ARG A 176 -17.79 2.15 -3.04
N PHE A 177 -18.66 2.07 -2.04
CA PHE A 177 -20.08 1.90 -2.25
C PHE A 177 -20.75 3.20 -1.86
N SER A 178 -21.51 3.80 -2.77
CA SER A 178 -22.38 4.90 -2.36
C SER A 178 -23.37 4.38 -1.33
N VAL A 179 -23.67 5.22 -0.35
CA VAL A 179 -24.65 4.94 0.70
C VAL A 179 -25.51 6.19 0.89
N PRO A 180 -26.73 6.08 1.42
CA PRO A 180 -27.38 7.22 2.04
C PRO A 180 -26.47 7.76 3.14
N PHE A 181 -26.30 9.08 3.20
CA PHE A 181 -25.47 9.72 4.23
C PHE A 181 -26.09 9.55 5.62
N ASP A 182 -25.26 9.60 6.66
CA ASP A 182 -25.63 9.19 8.02
C ASP A 182 -26.73 10.07 8.64
N ASN A 183 -26.91 11.29 8.12
CA ASN A 183 -27.95 12.23 8.52
C ASN A 183 -29.24 12.13 7.69
N ALA A 184 -29.33 11.20 6.75
CA ALA A 184 -30.50 10.93 5.93
C ALA A 184 -31.22 9.65 6.39
N ASN A 185 -32.39 9.37 5.82
CA ASN A 185 -33.01 8.06 5.99
C ASN A 185 -32.20 6.99 5.24
N GLY A 186 -31.56 6.08 5.97
CA GLY A 186 -30.79 4.98 5.41
C GLY A 186 -31.64 3.83 4.84
N ASP A 187 -32.90 3.73 5.24
CA ASP A 187 -33.83 2.70 4.75
C ASP A 187 -34.59 3.24 3.53
N VAL A 188 -33.99 3.03 2.36
CA VAL A 188 -34.51 3.48 1.07
C VAL A 188 -34.42 2.36 0.02
N PRO A 189 -35.38 2.27 -0.92
CA PRO A 189 -35.35 1.23 -1.94
C PRO A 189 -34.18 1.42 -2.91
N ILE A 190 -33.63 0.32 -3.43
CA ILE A 190 -32.50 0.37 -4.36
C ILE A 190 -32.83 1.09 -5.69
N ASP A 191 -34.09 1.07 -6.15
CA ASP A 191 -34.50 1.78 -7.36
C ASP A 191 -34.44 3.32 -7.22
N SER A 192 -34.31 3.82 -5.99
CA SER A 192 -34.09 5.23 -5.67
C SER A 192 -32.61 5.65 -5.65
N TYR A 193 -31.68 4.78 -6.09
CA TYR A 193 -30.23 4.95 -5.95
C TYR A 193 -29.73 6.34 -6.35
N LYS A 194 -30.15 6.84 -7.52
CA LYS A 194 -29.73 8.15 -8.06
C LYS A 194 -30.08 9.31 -7.12
N GLU A 195 -31.22 9.22 -6.45
CA GLU A 195 -31.73 10.23 -5.54
C GLU A 195 -31.07 10.13 -4.16
N ASN A 196 -31.07 8.92 -3.58
CA ASN A 196 -30.75 8.75 -2.16
C ASN A 196 -29.31 8.34 -1.86
N PHE A 197 -28.60 7.70 -2.80
CA PHE A 197 -27.24 7.20 -2.56
C PHE A 197 -26.23 8.22 -3.06
N LYS A 198 -25.22 8.51 -2.23
CA LYS A 198 -24.22 9.53 -2.48
C LYS A 198 -22.81 8.99 -2.26
N GLY A 199 -21.88 9.56 -3.02
CA GLY A 199 -20.45 9.32 -2.83
C GLY A 199 -19.87 10.35 -1.86
N SER A 200 -18.92 9.95 -1.02
CA SER A 200 -18.11 10.85 -0.23
C SER A 200 -16.62 10.66 -0.55
N ILE A 201 -15.88 11.77 -0.62
CA ILE A 201 -14.43 11.78 -0.63
C ILE A 201 -13.97 12.64 0.55
N SER A 202 -13.43 11.99 1.56
CA SER A 202 -13.01 12.62 2.81
C SER A 202 -11.57 13.08 2.72
N PHE A 203 -11.31 14.31 3.13
CA PHE A 203 -9.98 14.84 3.34
C PHE A 203 -9.70 14.87 4.83
N ILE A 204 -8.84 13.97 5.27
CA ILE A 204 -8.40 13.84 6.65
C ILE A 204 -7.13 14.68 6.79
N SER A 205 -7.17 15.81 7.50
CA SER A 205 -5.98 16.58 7.80
C SER A 205 -5.08 15.82 8.76
N VAL A 206 -3.77 15.95 8.57
CA VAL A 206 -2.75 15.38 9.47
C VAL A 206 -1.93 16.52 10.05
N ASP A 207 -1.91 16.62 11.38
CA ASP A 207 -1.06 17.59 12.06
C ASP A 207 0.43 17.30 11.78
N LYS A 208 1.20 18.34 11.44
CA LYS A 208 2.57 18.16 10.94
C LYS A 208 3.55 17.65 12.01
N GLU A 209 3.27 17.95 13.28
CA GLU A 209 4.15 17.62 14.40
C GLU A 209 3.73 16.31 15.07
N SER A 210 2.46 16.20 15.48
CA SER A 210 1.93 15.06 16.21
C SER A 210 1.46 13.91 15.32
N GLY A 211 1.09 14.22 14.07
CA GLY A 211 0.43 13.29 13.15
C GLY A 211 -1.05 13.05 13.46
N ASN A 212 -1.64 13.75 14.43
CA ASN A 212 -3.04 13.57 14.78
C ASN A 212 -3.94 13.82 13.56
N MET A 213 -4.95 12.98 13.41
CA MET A 213 -5.86 13.00 12.27
C MET A 213 -7.18 13.70 12.64
N ASP A 214 -7.72 14.48 11.72
CA ASP A 214 -9.07 15.04 11.84
C ASP A 214 -9.74 15.13 10.47
N ILE A 215 -11.06 15.03 10.41
CA ILE A 215 -11.80 15.20 9.16
C ILE A 215 -11.90 16.69 8.88
N ALA A 216 -11.10 17.18 7.93
CA ALA A 216 -11.14 18.59 7.54
C ALA A 216 -12.41 18.93 6.77
N PHE A 217 -12.76 18.11 5.77
CA PHE A 217 -13.99 18.23 4.99
C PHE A 217 -14.27 16.96 4.18
N GLN A 218 -15.50 16.83 3.68
CA GLN A 218 -15.88 15.82 2.70
C GLN A 218 -16.41 16.48 1.43
N LEU A 219 -16.02 15.97 0.27
CA LEU A 219 -16.67 16.30 -1.00
C LEU A 219 -17.91 15.43 -1.15
N HIS A 220 -19.05 16.08 -1.38
CA HIS A 220 -20.31 15.42 -1.70
C HIS A 220 -20.35 15.12 -3.20
N CYS A 221 -20.37 13.83 -3.54
CA CYS A 221 -20.40 13.34 -4.91
C CYS A 221 -21.75 12.68 -5.24
N PRO A 222 -22.10 12.58 -6.54
CA PRO A 222 -23.20 11.70 -6.97
C PRO A 222 -23.02 10.27 -6.47
N GLY A 223 -24.08 9.46 -6.54
CA GLY A 223 -24.01 8.02 -6.26
C GLY A 223 -23.14 7.29 -7.28
N VAL A 224 -21.83 7.29 -7.06
CA VAL A 224 -20.82 6.54 -7.80
C VAL A 224 -19.90 5.80 -6.84
N ASN A 225 -19.35 4.70 -7.34
CA ASN A 225 -18.49 3.81 -6.58
C ASN A 225 -17.03 4.14 -6.92
N PHE A 226 -16.27 4.67 -5.95
CA PHE A 226 -14.86 5.01 -6.17
C PHE A 226 -13.97 3.81 -5.84
N ASP A 227 -13.32 3.27 -6.87
CA ASP A 227 -12.46 2.10 -6.70
C ASP A 227 -11.06 2.50 -6.23
N LEU A 228 -10.43 3.49 -6.88
CA LEU A 228 -9.05 3.86 -6.61
C LEU A 228 -8.88 5.39 -6.71
N SER A 229 -7.93 5.93 -5.94
CA SER A 229 -7.47 7.30 -6.09
C SER A 229 -5.95 7.36 -5.93
N HIS A 230 -5.34 8.47 -6.35
CA HIS A 230 -3.94 8.76 -6.02
C HIS A 230 -3.73 10.26 -6.13
N ALA A 231 -2.95 10.85 -5.24
CA ALA A 231 -2.50 12.23 -5.44
C ALA A 231 -1.47 12.25 -6.58
N GLY A 232 -1.54 13.25 -7.46
CA GLY A 232 -0.49 13.47 -8.44
C GLY A 232 0.84 13.77 -7.73
N LYS A 233 1.94 13.23 -8.26
CA LYS A 233 3.31 13.39 -7.72
C LYS A 233 4.20 14.19 -8.68
N GLY A 234 3.81 15.42 -8.97
CA GLY A 234 4.46 16.25 -9.99
C GLY A 234 4.32 15.72 -11.43
N LYS A 235 5.27 16.10 -12.31
CA LYS A 235 5.27 15.66 -13.72
C LYS A 235 5.64 14.18 -13.81
N SER A 236 4.72 13.39 -14.34
CA SER A 236 4.91 11.99 -14.76
C SER A 236 5.84 11.87 -15.97
#